data_AF-A0A3M2L8F5-F1
#
_entry.id   AF-A0A3M2L8F5-F1
#
_cell.length_a   1.000
_cell.length_b   1.000
_cell.length_c   1.000
_cell.angle_alpha   90.00
_cell.angle_beta   90.00
_cell.angle_gamma   90.00
#
_symmetry.space_group_name_H-M   'P 1'
#
loop_
_entity.id
_entity.type
_entity.pdbx_description
1 polymer ?
#
loop_
_entity_poly.entity_id
_entity_poly.type
_entity_poly.pdbx_seq_one_letter_code
_entity_poly.pdbx_strand_id
1 'polypeptide(L)'
;SQAALRVVRDAARAERMTVAARPRGDRPTFLVSGWAAAYTRLWDIARGRAPSQGSYLAPWLLASPLLTVPAGQLVPLRFTPEDPMPQRYEAALEHGYPGQSPTGTGYTAWLAALRVRPAGVVRLYAASTVQVPGPIGHDHGDGGPWLPGGTITEVAGPLADPA
;
A
#
# COMPACT_ATOMS: atom_id res chain seq x y z
N SER A 1 -7.56 14.72 -4.04
CA SER A 1 -7.56 15.48 -5.31
C SER A 1 -8.84 15.18 -6.09
N GLN A 2 -9.53 16.19 -6.62
CA GLN A 2 -10.74 16.00 -7.45
C GLN A 2 -10.44 15.29 -8.78
N ALA A 3 -9.25 15.51 -9.36
CA ALA A 3 -8.83 14.82 -10.58
C ALA A 3 -8.67 13.31 -10.37
N ALA A 4 -7.99 12.90 -9.29
CA ALA A 4 -7.84 11.48 -8.93
C ALA A 4 -9.20 10.81 -8.68
N LEU A 5 -10.13 11.52 -8.01
CA LEU A 5 -11.48 11.01 -7.77
C LEU A 5 -12.26 10.79 -9.07
N ARG A 6 -12.14 11.70 -10.05
CA ARG A 6 -12.77 11.53 -11.37
C ARG A 6 -12.22 10.31 -12.09
N VAL A 7 -10.90 10.19 -12.22
CA VAL A 7 -10.26 9.04 -12.89
C VAL A 7 -10.73 7.71 -12.31
N VAL A 8 -10.79 7.60 -10.98
CA VAL A 8 -11.24 6.35 -10.33
C VAL A 8 -12.73 6.10 -10.55
N ARG A 9 -13.57 7.13 -10.54
CA ARG A 9 -15.01 6.99 -10.82
C ARG A 9 -15.28 6.60 -12.28
N ASP A 10 -14.51 7.15 -13.20
CA ASP A 10 -14.63 6.85 -14.63
C ASP A 10 -14.17 5.41 -14.91
N ALA A 11 -13.04 4.99 -14.33
CA ALA A 11 -12.56 3.60 -14.39
C ALA A 11 -13.57 2.63 -13.75
N ALA A 12 -14.09 2.95 -12.56
CA ALA A 12 -15.12 2.14 -11.91
C ALA A 12 -16.37 2.00 -12.79
N ARG A 13 -16.79 3.07 -13.47
CA ARG A 13 -17.93 3.03 -14.39
C ARG A 13 -17.65 2.13 -15.60
N ALA A 14 -16.45 2.19 -16.18
CA ALA A 14 -16.05 1.33 -17.29
C ALA A 14 -16.13 -0.16 -16.88
N GLU A 15 -15.71 -0.47 -15.66
CA GLU A 15 -15.76 -1.82 -15.07
C GLU A 15 -17.13 -2.20 -14.46
N ARG A 16 -18.18 -1.39 -14.71
CA ARG A 16 -19.53 -1.59 -14.17
C ARG A 16 -19.58 -1.69 -12.63
N MET A 17 -18.61 -1.10 -11.95
CA MET A 17 -18.54 -1.02 -10.49
C MET A 17 -19.32 0.20 -9.98
N THR A 18 -20.10 0.01 -8.92
CA THR A 18 -20.84 1.10 -8.28
C THR A 18 -20.03 1.74 -7.15
N VAL A 19 -19.67 3.01 -7.32
CA VAL A 19 -19.03 3.82 -6.26
C VAL A 19 -20.11 4.44 -5.38
N ALA A 20 -20.11 4.12 -4.08
CA ALA A 20 -21.06 4.70 -3.14
C ALA A 20 -20.84 6.21 -2.97
N ALA A 21 -21.92 6.98 -2.89
CA ALA A 21 -21.85 8.42 -2.61
C ALA A 21 -21.40 8.74 -1.18
N ARG A 22 -21.57 7.79 -0.24
CA ARG A 22 -21.16 7.87 1.16
C ARG A 22 -20.50 6.55 1.58
N PRO A 23 -19.61 6.56 2.59
CA PRO A 23 -19.07 5.33 3.17
C PRO A 23 -20.14 4.35 3.63
N ARG A 24 -19.91 3.05 3.45
CA ARG A 24 -20.80 1.96 3.88
C ARG A 24 -19.99 0.75 4.36
N GLY A 25 -20.56 -0.03 5.27
CA GLY A 25 -19.87 -1.16 5.92
C GLY A 25 -19.97 -2.49 5.20
N ASP A 26 -20.63 -2.51 4.05
CA ASP A 26 -20.86 -3.67 3.18
C ASP A 26 -19.89 -3.72 2.00
N ARG A 27 -18.88 -2.83 1.96
CA ARG A 27 -17.97 -2.66 0.82
C ARG A 27 -16.60 -2.12 1.26
N PRO A 28 -15.55 -2.35 0.46
CA PRO A 28 -14.22 -1.82 0.75
C PRO A 28 -14.15 -0.30 0.55
N THR A 29 -13.15 0.32 1.20
CA THR A 29 -12.77 1.72 0.98
C THR A 29 -11.52 1.78 0.09
N PHE A 30 -11.55 2.59 -0.96
CA PHE A 30 -10.38 2.87 -1.81
C PHE A 30 -9.78 4.23 -1.48
N LEU A 31 -8.49 4.26 -1.15
CA LEU A 31 -7.71 5.45 -0.84
C LEU A 31 -6.73 5.69 -1.99
N VAL A 32 -7.03 6.69 -2.82
CA VAL A 32 -6.32 6.92 -4.09
C VAL A 32 -5.53 8.22 -4.13
N SER A 33 -5.62 9.07 -3.11
CA SER A 33 -4.83 10.31 -3.07
C SER A 33 -4.80 10.90 -1.67
N GLY A 34 -3.81 11.77 -1.43
CA GLY A 34 -3.73 12.58 -0.21
C GLY A 34 -3.27 11.75 0.99
N TRP A 35 -1.96 11.79 1.27
CA TRP A 35 -1.37 11.01 2.34
C TRP A 35 -2.02 11.26 3.71
N ALA A 36 -2.15 12.52 4.13
CA ALA A 36 -2.72 12.86 5.43
C ALA A 36 -4.20 12.46 5.54
N ALA A 37 -4.99 12.67 4.48
CA ALA A 37 -6.38 12.26 4.43
C ALA A 37 -6.54 10.74 4.48
N ALA A 38 -5.67 9.99 3.78
CA ALA A 38 -5.63 8.54 3.84
C ALA A 38 -5.30 8.06 5.26
N TYR A 39 -4.29 8.65 5.90
CA TYR A 39 -3.89 8.32 7.27
C TYR A 39 -5.04 8.53 8.27
N THR A 40 -5.69 9.70 8.25
CA THR A 40 -6.85 9.98 9.09
C THR A 40 -7.97 8.97 8.84
N ARG A 41 -8.26 8.67 7.57
CA ARG A 41 -9.34 7.76 7.19
C ARG A 41 -9.09 6.32 7.64
N LEU A 42 -7.86 5.81 7.50
CA LEU A 42 -7.48 4.48 8.00
C LEU A 42 -7.68 4.39 9.51
N TRP A 43 -7.31 5.44 10.24
CA TRP A 43 -7.49 5.50 11.69
C TRP A 43 -8.96 5.60 12.11
N ASP A 44 -9.80 6.25 11.32
CA ASP A 44 -11.25 6.24 11.55
C ASP A 44 -11.83 4.83 11.32
N ILE A 45 -11.33 4.09 10.33
CA ILE A 45 -11.73 2.70 10.08
C ILE A 45 -11.27 1.81 11.24
N ALA A 46 -10.00 1.88 11.62
CA ALA A 46 -9.42 1.11 12.72
C ALA A 46 -10.15 1.35 14.07
N ARG A 47 -10.68 2.55 14.29
CA ARG A 47 -11.44 2.92 15.50
C ARG A 47 -12.95 2.69 15.37
N GLY A 48 -13.43 2.11 14.26
CA GLY A 48 -14.85 1.88 14.02
C GLY A 48 -15.69 3.15 13.78
N ARG A 49 -15.06 4.32 13.59
CA ARG A 49 -15.73 5.59 13.28
C ARG A 49 -16.13 5.70 11.81
N ALA A 50 -15.54 4.85 10.97
CA ALA A 50 -15.79 4.79 9.54
C ALA A 50 -16.02 3.33 9.13
N PRO A 51 -17.16 3.01 8.50
CA PRO A 51 -17.43 1.64 8.10
C PRO A 51 -16.63 1.26 6.83
N SER A 52 -16.08 0.04 6.78
CA SER A 52 -15.34 -0.50 5.64
C SER A 52 -15.15 -2.03 5.73
N GLN A 53 -15.17 -2.73 4.60
CA GLN A 53 -14.74 -4.14 4.47
C GLN A 53 -13.29 -4.20 3.91
N GLY A 54 -12.32 -3.74 4.71
CA GLY A 54 -10.92 -3.59 4.27
C GLY A 54 -10.62 -2.27 3.55
N SER A 55 -9.34 -1.99 3.36
CA SER A 55 -8.85 -0.69 2.85
C SER A 55 -7.86 -0.90 1.70
N TYR A 56 -8.25 -0.52 0.49
CA TYR A 56 -7.37 -0.58 -0.68
C TYR A 56 -6.60 0.74 -0.81
N LEU A 57 -5.27 0.66 -0.74
CA LEU A 57 -4.39 1.79 -1.00
C LEU A 57 -3.94 1.78 -2.45
N ALA A 58 -3.91 2.95 -3.09
CA ALA A 58 -3.22 3.06 -4.37
C ALA A 58 -1.70 2.81 -4.21
N PRO A 59 -0.99 2.33 -5.26
CA PRO A 59 0.43 1.98 -5.16
C PRO A 59 1.32 3.13 -4.67
N TRP A 60 0.98 4.38 -5.02
CA TRP A 60 1.69 5.58 -4.59
C TRP A 60 1.41 6.00 -3.13
N LEU A 61 0.54 5.28 -2.42
CA LEU A 61 0.34 5.42 -0.99
C LEU A 61 1.01 4.29 -0.19
N LEU A 62 1.82 3.46 -0.84
CA LEU A 62 2.67 2.48 -0.16
C LEU A 62 3.74 3.22 0.66
N ALA A 63 3.53 3.31 1.97
CA ALA A 63 4.46 3.88 2.94
C ALA A 63 4.17 3.29 4.33
N SER A 64 5.22 2.94 5.08
CA SER A 64 5.12 2.30 6.40
C SER A 64 4.06 2.92 7.33
N PRO A 65 3.98 4.25 7.54
CA PRO A 65 2.98 4.83 8.45
C PRO A 65 1.51 4.59 8.04
N LEU A 66 1.23 4.35 6.76
CA LEU A 66 -0.11 4.00 6.29
C LEU A 66 -0.38 2.49 6.45
N LEU A 67 0.65 1.66 6.35
CA LEU A 67 0.55 0.20 6.47
C LEU A 67 0.44 -0.28 7.92
N THR A 68 0.99 0.48 8.88
CA THR A 68 0.97 0.12 10.31
C THR A 68 -0.37 0.34 11.00
N VAL A 69 -1.30 1.08 10.38
CA VAL A 69 -2.65 1.27 10.95
C VAL A 69 -3.43 -0.06 10.86
N PRO A 70 -4.11 -0.55 11.89
CA PRO A 70 -4.83 -1.83 11.81
C PRO A 70 -6.18 -1.68 11.10
N ALA A 71 -6.16 -1.46 9.78
CA ALA A 71 -7.36 -1.17 8.97
C ALA A 71 -7.53 -2.09 7.75
N GLY A 72 -6.85 -3.24 7.74
CA GLY A 72 -6.96 -4.27 6.68
C GLY A 72 -6.49 -3.78 5.33
N GLN A 73 -5.27 -3.26 5.27
CA GLN A 73 -4.68 -2.64 4.08
C GLN A 73 -4.35 -3.67 3.00
N LEU A 74 -4.80 -3.38 1.79
CA LEU A 74 -4.47 -4.10 0.56
C LEU A 74 -3.83 -3.11 -0.42
N VAL A 75 -2.74 -3.50 -1.07
CA VAL A 75 -2.01 -2.64 -2.01
C VAL A 75 -1.74 -3.42 -3.31
N PRO A 76 -2.18 -2.91 -4.47
CA PRO A 76 -1.79 -3.48 -5.74
C PRO A 76 -0.37 -3.02 -6.09
N LEU A 77 0.54 -3.95 -6.35
CA LEU A 77 1.94 -3.66 -6.70
C LEU A 77 2.33 -4.41 -7.97
N ARG A 78 3.28 -3.84 -8.72
CA ARG A 78 3.92 -4.49 -9.86
C ARG A 78 5.24 -5.18 -9.48
N PHE A 79 5.67 -5.04 -8.23
CA PHE A 79 6.88 -5.61 -7.67
C PHE A 79 6.57 -6.25 -6.32
N THR A 80 7.40 -7.19 -5.90
CA THR A 80 7.42 -7.67 -4.52
C THR A 80 8.62 -7.05 -3.79
N PRO A 81 8.52 -6.66 -2.50
CA PRO A 81 9.66 -6.13 -1.74
C PRO A 81 10.93 -7.00 -1.81
N GLU A 82 10.76 -8.31 -1.98
CA GLU A 82 11.84 -9.29 -2.05
C GLU A 82 12.52 -9.36 -3.43
N ASP A 83 12.00 -8.66 -4.44
CA ASP A 83 12.58 -8.63 -5.77
C ASP A 83 13.97 -7.93 -5.75
N PRO A 84 14.88 -8.30 -6.67
CA PRO A 84 16.20 -7.66 -6.73
C PRO A 84 16.17 -6.14 -6.95
N MET A 85 15.18 -5.61 -7.68
CA MET A 85 15.13 -4.17 -8.00
C MET A 85 14.68 -3.29 -6.83
N PRO A 86 13.61 -3.63 -6.09
CA PRO A 86 13.29 -3.02 -4.79
C PRO A 86 14.44 -3.09 -3.77
N GLN A 87 15.14 -4.21 -3.64
CA GLN A 87 16.30 -4.32 -2.75
C GLN A 87 17.44 -3.36 -3.13
N ARG A 88 17.67 -3.15 -4.43
CA ARG A 88 18.64 -2.14 -4.91
C ARG A 88 18.19 -0.72 -4.58
N TYR A 89 16.89 -0.45 -4.64
CA TYR A 89 16.35 0.84 -4.20
C TYR A 89 16.52 1.05 -2.70
N GLU A 90 16.25 0.03 -1.87
CA GLU A 90 16.48 0.08 -0.42
C GLU A 90 17.94 0.40 -0.09
N ALA A 91 18.89 -0.30 -0.71
CA ALA A 91 20.32 -0.05 -0.51
C ALA A 91 20.73 1.37 -0.94
N ALA A 92 20.20 1.86 -2.06
CA ALA A 92 20.46 3.22 -2.54
C ALA A 92 19.85 4.28 -1.60
N LEU A 93 18.65 4.01 -1.07
CA LEU A 93 17.98 4.87 -0.12
C LEU A 93 18.75 4.95 1.19
N GLU A 94 19.16 3.82 1.75
CA GLU A 94 19.95 3.77 2.99
C GLU A 94 21.30 4.48 2.83
N HIS A 95 21.96 4.31 1.68
CA HIS A 95 23.23 5.00 1.42
C HIS A 95 23.07 6.53 1.33
N GLY A 96 22.00 7.02 0.69
CA GLY A 96 21.79 8.47 0.49
C GLY A 96 21.08 9.15 1.66
N TYR A 97 20.20 8.42 2.35
CA TYR A 97 19.31 8.92 3.40
C TYR A 97 19.12 7.85 4.50
N PRO A 98 20.13 7.62 5.35
CA PRO A 98 20.09 6.56 6.36
C PRO A 98 18.83 6.61 7.24
N GLY A 99 18.23 5.45 7.47
CA GLY A 99 17.04 5.27 8.32
C GLY A 99 15.71 5.73 7.71
N GLN A 100 15.69 6.18 6.45
CA GLN A 100 14.43 6.46 5.76
C GLN A 100 13.78 5.17 5.26
N SER A 101 12.49 4.99 5.54
CA SER A 101 11.74 3.86 4.99
C SER A 101 11.45 4.05 3.49
N PRO A 102 11.56 3.00 2.66
CA PRO A 102 11.14 3.04 1.27
C PRO A 102 9.65 3.35 1.13
N THR A 103 9.31 4.01 0.01
CA THR A 103 7.92 4.31 -0.37
C THR A 103 7.68 3.94 -1.81
N GLY A 104 6.44 3.61 -2.17
CA GLY A 104 6.08 3.26 -3.55
C GLY A 104 6.32 4.42 -4.53
N THR A 105 6.08 5.65 -4.09
CA THR A 105 6.41 6.87 -4.87
C THR A 105 7.90 7.05 -5.03
N GLY A 106 8.68 6.86 -3.97
CA GLY A 106 10.14 6.94 -4.00
C GLY A 106 10.75 5.91 -4.94
N TYR A 107 10.29 4.66 -4.88
CA TYR A 107 10.73 3.61 -5.79
C TYR A 107 10.38 3.91 -7.25
N THR A 108 9.15 4.35 -7.52
CA THR A 108 8.73 4.71 -8.87
C THR A 108 9.55 5.88 -9.43
N ALA A 109 9.83 6.89 -8.61
CA ALA A 109 10.67 8.03 -9.00
C ALA A 109 12.13 7.60 -9.25
N TRP A 110 12.67 6.70 -8.42
CA TRP A 110 14.01 6.15 -8.57
C TRP A 110 14.14 5.32 -9.86
N LEU A 111 13.16 4.47 -10.19
CA LEU A 111 13.12 3.76 -11.47
C LEU A 111 13.08 4.72 -12.66
N ALA A 112 12.27 5.79 -12.57
CA ALA A 112 12.18 6.79 -13.62
C ALA A 112 13.54 7.52 -13.83
N ALA A 113 14.25 7.84 -12.75
CA ALA A 113 15.58 8.43 -12.81
C ALA A 113 16.61 7.50 -13.48
N LEU A 114 16.47 6.18 -13.27
CA LEU A 114 17.27 5.16 -13.95
C LEU A 114 16.80 4.85 -15.38
N ARG A 115 15.71 5.48 -15.85
CA ARG A 115 15.04 5.17 -17.12
C ARG A 115 14.62 3.70 -17.23
N VAL A 116 14.32 3.07 -16.10
CA VAL A 116 13.81 1.70 -16.00
C VAL A 116 12.29 1.78 -15.87
N ARG A 117 11.58 0.94 -16.64
CA ARG A 117 10.13 0.79 -16.47
C ARG A 117 9.85 -0.18 -15.32
N PRO A 118 8.79 0.04 -14.52
CA PRO A 118 8.31 -0.98 -13.60
C PRO A 118 8.06 -2.27 -14.37
N ALA A 119 8.80 -3.31 -14.05
CA ALA A 119 8.55 -4.66 -14.54
C ALA A 119 7.46 -5.30 -13.69
N GLY A 120 6.77 -6.31 -14.24
CA GLY A 120 5.85 -7.15 -13.49
C GLY A 120 4.35 -6.90 -13.74
N VAL A 121 3.61 -7.98 -13.51
CA VAL A 121 2.14 -8.03 -13.51
C VAL A 121 1.62 -7.49 -12.18
N VAL A 122 0.48 -6.80 -12.21
CA VAL A 122 -0.12 -6.29 -10.97
C VAL A 122 -0.56 -7.47 -10.11
N ARG A 123 -0.13 -7.51 -8.85
CA ARG A 123 -0.58 -8.46 -7.82
C ARG A 123 -1.09 -7.68 -6.61
N LEU A 124 -1.98 -8.27 -5.84
CA LEU A 124 -2.53 -7.69 -4.63
C LEU A 124 -1.79 -8.22 -3.41
N TYR A 125 -1.32 -7.30 -2.57
CA TYR A 125 -0.61 -7.62 -1.33
C TYR A 125 -1.40 -7.14 -0.12
N ALA A 126 -1.41 -7.93 0.95
CA ALA A 126 -1.92 -7.53 2.25
C ALA A 126 -0.77 -7.09 3.16
N ALA A 127 -0.97 -5.98 3.87
CA ALA A 127 -0.06 -5.57 4.94
C ALA A 127 -0.59 -6.06 6.29
N SER A 128 0.27 -6.69 7.07
CA SER A 128 -0.04 -7.10 8.44
C SER A 128 1.10 -6.73 9.37
N THR A 129 0.79 -6.02 10.45
CA THR A 129 1.72 -5.89 11.57
C THR A 129 1.68 -7.18 12.37
N VAL A 130 2.84 -7.76 12.66
CA VAL A 130 2.89 -8.94 13.53
C VAL A 130 3.04 -8.40 14.95
N GLN A 131 2.00 -8.59 15.77
CA GLN A 131 2.09 -8.39 17.21
C GLN A 131 2.04 -9.79 17.82
N VAL A 132 3.19 -10.37 18.18
CA VAL A 132 3.22 -11.60 18.98
C VAL A 132 3.17 -11.20 20.46
N PRO A 133 2.14 -11.61 21.23
CA PRO A 133 2.18 -11.48 22.68
C PRO A 133 3.17 -12.53 23.22
N GLY A 134 4.30 -12.09 23.78
CA GLY A 134 5.32 -12.98 24.35
C GLY A 134 6.33 -12.23 25.23
N PRO A 135 7.05 -12.90 26.14
CA PRO A 135 8.02 -12.24 27.00
C PRO A 135 9.12 -11.62 26.12
N ILE A 136 9.45 -10.36 26.41
CA ILE A 136 10.47 -9.57 25.71
C ILE A 136 11.76 -10.39 25.70
N GLY A 137 12.18 -10.88 24.53
CA GLY A 137 13.38 -11.71 24.48
C GLY A 137 13.84 -12.22 23.12
N HIS A 138 12.99 -12.36 22.10
CA HIS A 138 13.41 -12.87 20.79
C HIS A 138 12.84 -12.03 19.65
N ASP A 139 13.74 -11.41 18.90
CA ASP A 139 13.46 -10.52 17.77
C ASP A 139 12.98 -11.37 16.59
N HIS A 140 11.66 -11.51 16.46
CA HIS A 140 11.04 -12.29 15.40
C HIS A 140 10.81 -11.38 14.19
N GLY A 141 11.90 -11.17 13.44
CA GLY A 141 11.91 -10.51 12.14
C GLY A 141 11.52 -9.05 12.24
N ASP A 142 12.52 -8.18 12.36
CA ASP A 142 12.39 -6.78 11.95
C ASP A 142 11.75 -6.77 10.56
N GLY A 143 10.44 -6.55 10.47
CA GLY A 143 9.76 -6.52 9.19
C GLY A 143 10.59 -5.74 8.17
N GLY A 144 10.64 -6.22 6.92
CA GLY A 144 11.54 -5.64 5.91
C GLY A 144 11.36 -4.13 5.77
N PRO A 145 12.30 -3.40 5.15
CA PRO A 145 12.34 -1.93 5.22
C PRO A 145 11.02 -1.21 4.86
N TRP A 146 10.20 -1.82 4.01
CA TRP A 146 8.87 -1.34 3.60
C TRP A 146 7.80 -1.34 4.70
N LEU A 147 7.89 -2.26 5.67
CA LEU A 147 7.01 -2.36 6.82
C LEU A 147 7.77 -2.93 8.02
N PRO A 148 8.51 -2.07 8.76
CA PRO A 148 9.16 -2.48 10.00
C PRO A 148 8.15 -3.09 11.00
N GLY A 149 8.49 -4.24 11.57
CA GLY A 149 7.62 -4.97 12.50
C GLY A 149 6.37 -5.60 11.85
N GLY A 150 6.35 -5.76 10.54
CA GLY A 150 5.26 -6.40 9.82
C GLY A 150 5.69 -7.08 8.52
N THR A 151 4.70 -7.51 7.76
CA THR A 151 4.89 -8.24 6.50
C THR A 151 3.96 -7.70 5.42
N ILE A 152 4.43 -7.76 4.18
CA ILE A 152 3.65 -7.46 2.98
C ILE A 152 3.58 -8.76 2.18
N THR A 153 2.43 -9.42 2.19
CA THR A 153 2.27 -10.77 1.63
C THR A 153 1.36 -10.74 0.41
N GLU A 154 1.73 -11.43 -0.66
CA GLU A 154 0.84 -11.61 -1.82
C GLU A 154 -0.42 -12.37 -1.39
N VAL A 155 -1.59 -11.84 -1.75
CA VAL A 155 -2.89 -12.47 -1.44
C VAL A 155 -3.73 -12.76 -2.68
N ALA A 156 -3.44 -12.13 -3.83
CA ALA A 156 -4.10 -12.45 -5.10
C ALA A 156 -3.27 -11.97 -6.30
N GLY A 157 -3.49 -12.61 -7.45
CA GLY A 157 -2.98 -12.15 -8.74
C GLY A 157 -2.44 -13.28 -9.62
N PRO A 158 -1.97 -12.94 -10.84
CA PRO A 158 -1.95 -11.58 -11.41
C PRO A 158 -3.35 -11.02 -11.67
N LEU A 159 -3.54 -9.73 -11.39
CA LEU A 159 -4.72 -8.97 -11.80
C LEU A 159 -4.59 -8.66 -13.30
N ALA A 160 -5.70 -8.78 -14.04
CA ALA A 160 -5.72 -8.37 -15.44
C ALA A 160 -5.32 -6.89 -15.56
N ASP A 161 -4.48 -6.56 -16.55
CA ASP A 161 -4.26 -5.16 -16.88
C ASP A 161 -5.61 -4.56 -17.35
N PRO A 162 -5.99 -3.36 -16.86
CA PRO A 162 -7.18 -2.69 -17.34
C PRO A 162 -7.05 -2.46 -18.85
N ALA A 163 -8.12 -2.75 -19.59
CA ALA A 163 -8.20 -2.59 -21.04
C ALA A 163 -8.11 -1.13 -21.49
#